data_AF-A0AAD9WFL8-F1
#
_entry.id   AF-A0AAD9WFL8-F1
#
_cell.length_a   1.000
_cell.length_b   1.000
_cell.length_c   1.000
_cell.angle_alpha   90.00
_cell.angle_beta   90.00
_cell.angle_gamma   90.00
#
_symmetry.space_group_name_H-M   'P 1'
#
loop_
_entity.id
_entity.type
_entity.pdbx_description
1 polymer ?
#
loop_
_entity_poly.entity_id
_entity_poly.type
_entity_poly.pdbx_seq_one_letter_code
_entity_poly.pdbx_strand_id
1 'polypeptide(L)'
;MSERMTIFGINLANFFANARAVNFTPPAQEDRELDNRSPAGEPTRRETIISEIDSGIYLCGICTDPITFGSASRNSLWHCLSCHNVYHFRCVKDYCDSRGPRGWACPSCLAVQLSISHATCWCGKQRHTEQITNYRTNSCADVCGRRGMCLHGMLKSCTLDCHAGPCLYTCADSCPRQPVIAAVTPRALFAVTQRSSSRDPGTELGSLRSYVCLWAIFAVIYVLLGVALCFHVRWKTMPWRYPHYDPDADPEAIVVISIIIWLAIGLPVTMELMFLTGGYLAAVFHLDARGPRSKRKRYGKLGGSILLGVVFGGIGVLPFIWFYAGPKIAWYLQMRDSCNGLDTRIDMDDGQRFQAISITHSHPPRNFYVAAHVVPSTANSTAPFQYYHRLSGATGAIELAVDVDLQRQQWRLLRLSSADTANRWLAYDSKFLSSPTSPGQIPFPRFASFPTPHETLVHRGSFGPAGANMWISGLGSGHEVEIFNMYAFVMQYKQEPFLRVFAGPDTDSRSSAASAKESWHRRSPLWTQRPHALEHMRTAAFGYKRGDLTMCARAVEHPWQYVPLAIIAAHRDQLKEAGLRTKA
;
A
#
# COMPACT_ATOMS: atom_id res chain seq x y z
N MET A 1 -48.76 -5.42 26.06
CA MET A 1 -48.98 -4.84 24.73
C MET A 1 -47.63 -4.43 24.17
N SER A 2 -47.07 -5.26 23.28
CA SER A 2 -45.80 -4.98 22.59
C SER A 2 -45.99 -5.45 21.15
N GLU A 3 -46.17 -4.47 20.26
CA GLU A 3 -46.37 -4.70 18.83
C GLU A 3 -45.05 -5.10 18.17
N ARG A 4 -45.08 -6.20 17.43
CA ARG A 4 -44.01 -6.60 16.52
C ARG A 4 -44.20 -5.88 15.19
N MET A 5 -43.34 -4.92 14.92
CA MET A 5 -43.22 -4.29 13.60
C MET A 5 -42.54 -5.29 12.64
N THR A 6 -43.29 -5.75 11.65
CA THR A 6 -42.78 -6.56 10.52
C THR A 6 -42.60 -5.62 9.33
N ILE A 7 -41.37 -5.40 8.91
CA ILE A 7 -41.05 -4.62 7.70
C ILE A 7 -40.19 -5.52 6.79
N PHE A 8 -40.66 -5.65 5.54
CA PHE A 8 -40.14 -6.44 4.41
C PHE A 8 -40.54 -7.93 4.34
N GLY A 9 -41.71 -8.17 3.73
CA GLY A 9 -42.12 -9.48 3.21
C GLY A 9 -41.45 -9.79 1.87
N ILE A 10 -40.21 -10.28 1.90
CA ILE A 10 -39.58 -10.94 0.75
C ILE A 10 -39.29 -12.38 1.12
N ASN A 11 -40.02 -13.31 0.52
CA ASN A 11 -39.84 -14.74 0.70
C ASN A 11 -38.65 -15.21 -0.15
N LEU A 12 -37.45 -15.22 0.44
CA LEU A 12 -36.18 -15.59 -0.21
C LEU A 12 -36.01 -17.09 -0.51
N ALA A 13 -37.03 -17.93 -0.22
CA ALA A 13 -36.93 -19.38 -0.36
C ALA A 13 -36.79 -19.87 -1.82
N ASN A 14 -37.11 -19.05 -2.82
CA ASN A 14 -37.18 -19.50 -4.22
C ASN A 14 -36.00 -19.07 -5.12
N PHE A 15 -35.00 -18.32 -4.62
CA PHE A 15 -33.97 -17.73 -5.49
C PHE A 15 -32.68 -18.58 -5.65
N PHE A 16 -32.48 -19.64 -4.86
CA PHE A 16 -31.23 -20.43 -4.87
C PHE A 16 -31.34 -21.81 -5.55
N ALA A 17 -32.39 -22.08 -6.33
CA ALA A 17 -32.60 -23.41 -6.90
C ALA A 17 -31.79 -23.74 -8.17
N ASN A 18 -31.01 -22.81 -8.75
CA ASN A 18 -30.24 -23.12 -9.97
C ASN A 18 -28.93 -22.32 -10.08
N ALA A 19 -27.85 -22.87 -9.51
CA ALA A 19 -26.48 -22.54 -9.93
C ALA A 19 -25.63 -23.81 -9.88
N ARG A 20 -25.45 -24.45 -11.04
CA ARG A 20 -24.48 -25.53 -11.28
C ARG A 20 -23.08 -24.96 -11.08
N ALA A 21 -22.41 -25.35 -10.00
CA ALA A 21 -20.99 -25.14 -9.81
C ALA A 21 -20.20 -26.11 -10.69
N VAL A 22 -19.28 -25.57 -11.48
CA VAL A 22 -18.23 -26.34 -12.16
C VAL A 22 -17.22 -26.73 -11.08
N ASN A 23 -17.20 -28.03 -10.72
CA ASN A 23 -16.25 -28.59 -9.78
C ASN A 23 -14.86 -28.67 -10.42
N PHE A 24 -13.92 -27.86 -9.92
CA PHE A 24 -12.50 -28.15 -10.04
C PHE A 24 -12.11 -29.04 -8.85
N THR A 25 -12.00 -30.33 -9.09
CA THR A 25 -11.45 -31.32 -8.15
C THR A 25 -9.93 -31.18 -8.11
N PRO A 26 -9.31 -30.83 -6.97
CA PRO A 26 -7.91 -31.14 -6.73
C PRO A 26 -7.75 -32.66 -6.55
N PRO A 27 -6.59 -33.25 -6.91
CA PRO A 27 -6.39 -34.69 -6.80
C PRO A 27 -6.50 -35.13 -5.34
N ALA A 28 -7.12 -36.30 -5.19
CA ALA A 28 -7.43 -36.96 -3.92
C ALA A 28 -6.19 -37.03 -3.02
N GLN A 29 -6.34 -36.45 -1.82
CA GLN A 29 -5.44 -36.67 -0.70
C GLN A 29 -5.97 -37.87 0.09
N GLU A 30 -5.88 -39.04 -0.54
CA GLU A 30 -6.04 -40.33 0.11
C GLU A 30 -4.66 -40.74 0.66
N ASP A 31 -4.65 -41.35 1.84
CA ASP A 31 -3.49 -41.91 2.55
C ASP A 31 -2.54 -40.93 3.24
N ARG A 32 -2.88 -40.52 4.48
CA ARG A 32 -1.88 -40.18 5.52
C ARG A 32 -2.40 -40.15 6.94
N GLU A 33 -3.26 -41.12 7.28
CA GLU A 33 -3.71 -41.33 8.65
C GLU A 33 -3.65 -42.83 8.96
N LEU A 34 -2.50 -43.30 9.48
CA LEU A 34 -2.31 -44.52 10.29
C LEU A 34 -0.80 -44.82 10.42
N ASP A 35 -0.14 -44.25 11.44
CA ASP A 35 1.26 -44.57 11.77
C ASP A 35 1.36 -45.35 13.09
N ASN A 36 0.46 -46.32 13.28
CA ASN A 36 0.54 -47.26 14.40
C ASN A 36 0.12 -48.69 14.03
N ARG A 37 0.09 -49.00 12.72
CA ARG A 37 -0.09 -50.34 12.17
C ARG A 37 0.74 -50.53 10.90
N SER A 38 2.03 -50.23 10.96
CA SER A 38 2.94 -50.78 9.95
C SER A 38 3.24 -52.23 10.31
N PRO A 39 3.15 -53.18 9.36
CA PRO A 39 3.61 -54.55 9.58
C PRO A 39 5.09 -54.54 10.01
N ALA A 40 5.49 -55.50 10.83
CA ALA A 40 6.86 -55.62 11.31
C ALA A 40 7.84 -55.73 10.13
N GLY A 41 8.54 -54.64 9.80
CA GLY A 41 9.50 -54.59 8.70
C GLY A 41 9.66 -53.24 7.99
N GLU A 42 8.70 -52.30 8.09
CA GLU A 42 8.86 -50.97 7.48
C GLU A 42 9.62 -50.00 8.39
N PRO A 43 10.59 -49.22 7.85
CA PRO A 43 11.31 -48.22 8.62
C PRO A 43 10.34 -47.15 9.12
N THR A 44 10.44 -46.82 10.41
CA THR A 44 9.66 -45.73 11.00
C THR A 44 9.99 -44.42 10.29
N ARG A 45 9.05 -43.48 10.22
CA ARG A 45 9.29 -42.16 9.60
C ARG A 45 10.54 -41.44 10.16
N ARG A 46 10.88 -41.71 11.43
CA ARG A 46 12.13 -41.28 12.07
C ARG A 46 13.36 -41.80 11.31
N GLU A 47 13.40 -43.10 11.05
CA GLU A 47 14.51 -43.78 10.37
C GLU A 47 14.59 -43.36 8.91
N THR A 48 13.44 -43.17 8.25
CA THR A 48 13.38 -42.67 6.87
C THR A 48 14.04 -41.30 6.73
N ILE A 49 13.67 -40.32 7.58
CA ILE A 49 14.22 -38.96 7.49
C ILE A 49 15.74 -38.96 7.68
N ILE A 50 16.26 -39.73 8.65
CA ILE A 50 17.71 -39.79 8.89
C ILE A 50 18.41 -40.46 7.71
N SER A 51 17.90 -41.61 7.24
CA SER A 51 18.47 -42.35 6.11
C SER A 51 18.48 -41.53 4.82
N GLU A 52 17.42 -40.76 4.55
CA GLU A 52 17.32 -39.91 3.37
C GLU A 52 18.31 -38.73 3.42
N ILE A 53 18.55 -38.16 4.60
CA ILE A 53 19.56 -37.10 4.77
C ILE A 53 20.97 -37.68 4.66
N ASP A 54 21.24 -38.82 5.29
CA ASP A 54 22.57 -39.47 5.25
C ASP A 54 22.95 -39.95 3.84
N SER A 55 21.96 -40.41 3.06
CA SER A 55 22.17 -40.77 1.64
C SER A 55 22.20 -39.56 0.70
N GLY A 56 21.96 -38.34 1.21
CA GLY A 56 21.98 -37.10 0.43
C GLY A 56 20.81 -36.95 -0.55
N ILE A 57 19.75 -37.77 -0.41
CA ILE A 57 18.56 -37.73 -1.28
C ILE A 57 17.46 -36.80 -0.73
N TYR A 58 17.52 -36.43 0.54
CA TYR A 58 16.55 -35.51 1.13
C TYR A 58 16.76 -34.07 0.62
N LEU A 59 15.83 -33.54 -0.18
CA LEU A 59 15.92 -32.20 -0.75
C LEU A 59 15.18 -31.15 0.09
N CYS A 60 15.77 -29.97 0.23
CA CYS A 60 15.09 -28.82 0.82
C CYS A 60 13.98 -28.33 -0.11
N GLY A 61 12.72 -28.36 0.32
CA GLY A 61 11.57 -27.93 -0.50
C GLY A 61 11.51 -26.44 -0.86
N ILE A 62 12.51 -25.63 -0.49
CA ILE A 62 12.62 -24.20 -0.85
C ILE A 62 13.72 -23.98 -1.89
N CYS A 63 14.96 -24.37 -1.59
CA CYS A 63 16.10 -24.16 -2.49
C CYS A 63 16.41 -25.35 -3.40
N THR A 64 15.74 -26.49 -3.19
CA THR A 64 15.94 -27.76 -3.91
C THR A 64 17.32 -28.41 -3.76
N ASP A 65 18.22 -27.81 -2.97
CA ASP A 65 19.52 -28.40 -2.62
C ASP A 65 19.36 -29.55 -1.61
N PRO A 66 20.26 -30.56 -1.65
CA PRO A 66 20.27 -31.65 -0.68
C PRO A 66 20.58 -31.14 0.73
N ILE A 67 19.83 -31.67 1.69
CA ILE A 67 20.05 -31.41 3.12
C ILE A 67 21.20 -32.29 3.60
N THR A 68 22.19 -31.69 4.26
CA THR A 68 23.32 -32.40 4.85
C THR A 68 23.52 -31.99 6.30
N PHE A 69 23.94 -32.95 7.15
CA PHE A 69 24.32 -32.65 8.53
C PHE A 69 25.66 -31.90 8.55
N GLY A 70 25.75 -30.82 9.33
CA GLY A 70 27.02 -30.09 9.48
C GLY A 70 26.98 -29.01 10.57
N SER A 71 28.17 -28.63 11.03
CA SER A 71 28.37 -27.58 12.05
C SER A 71 28.44 -26.17 11.47
N ALA A 72 28.62 -26.03 10.15
CA ALA A 72 28.63 -24.73 9.48
C ALA A 72 27.24 -24.09 9.53
N SER A 73 27.17 -22.77 9.71
CA SER A 73 25.90 -22.01 9.75
C SER A 73 25.00 -22.26 8.52
N ARG A 74 25.61 -22.59 7.38
CA ARG A 74 24.93 -22.95 6.13
C ARG A 74 24.19 -24.29 6.18
N ASN A 75 24.63 -25.22 7.02
CA ASN A 75 24.08 -26.57 7.16
C ASN A 75 23.16 -26.69 8.38
N SER A 76 22.77 -25.54 8.96
CA SER A 76 21.83 -25.52 10.07
C SER A 76 20.42 -25.89 9.58
N LEU A 77 19.77 -26.80 10.31
CA LEU A 77 18.50 -27.39 9.90
C LEU A 77 17.34 -26.83 10.72
N TRP A 78 16.18 -26.80 10.09
CA TRP A 78 14.90 -26.55 10.74
C TRP A 78 13.91 -27.63 10.34
N HIS A 79 13.01 -27.99 11.24
CA HIS A 79 11.94 -28.93 10.94
C HIS A 79 10.61 -28.44 11.52
N CYS A 80 9.52 -28.77 10.83
CA CYS A 80 8.19 -28.44 11.32
C CYS A 80 7.77 -29.41 12.43
N LEU A 81 7.29 -28.89 13.56
CA LEU A 81 6.77 -29.74 14.65
C LEU A 81 5.44 -30.43 14.31
N SER A 82 4.72 -29.94 13.28
CA SER A 82 3.42 -30.48 12.89
C SER A 82 3.52 -31.53 11.77
N CYS A 83 4.29 -31.25 10.71
CA CYS A 83 4.40 -32.17 9.56
C CYS A 83 5.75 -32.86 9.44
N HIS A 84 6.73 -32.50 10.27
CA HIS A 84 8.07 -33.09 10.33
C HIS A 84 8.92 -32.98 9.04
N ASN A 85 8.55 -32.11 8.09
CA ASN A 85 9.43 -31.78 6.96
C ASN A 85 10.64 -30.97 7.41
N VAL A 86 11.79 -31.25 6.81
CA VAL A 86 13.09 -30.66 7.13
C VAL A 86 13.51 -29.69 6.03
N TYR A 87 14.17 -28.60 6.41
CA TYR A 87 14.66 -27.56 5.50
C TYR A 87 15.97 -26.99 6.04
N HIS A 88 16.71 -26.30 5.17
CA HIS A 88 17.74 -25.38 5.63
C HIS A 88 17.10 -24.26 6.46
N PHE A 89 17.65 -24.00 7.65
CA PHE A 89 17.13 -22.97 8.56
C PHE A 89 17.10 -21.59 7.88
N ARG A 90 18.14 -21.24 7.12
CA ARG A 90 18.20 -20.00 6.35
C ARG A 90 17.06 -19.88 5.34
N CYS A 91 16.76 -20.95 4.60
CA CYS A 91 15.69 -20.93 3.61
C CYS A 91 14.33 -20.66 4.25
N VAL A 92 14.05 -21.31 5.38
CA VAL A 92 12.79 -21.09 6.11
C VAL A 92 12.73 -19.70 6.71
N LYS A 93 13.85 -19.20 7.24
CA LYS A 93 13.95 -17.83 7.76
C LYS A 93 13.64 -16.80 6.67
N ASP A 94 14.31 -16.88 5.52
CA ASP A 94 14.12 -15.94 4.41
C ASP A 94 12.68 -16.03 3.85
N TYR A 95 12.14 -17.26 3.77
CA TYR A 95 10.74 -17.50 3.40
C TYR A 95 9.76 -16.84 4.37
N CYS A 96 9.95 -16.99 5.69
CA CYS A 96 9.09 -16.38 6.69
C CYS A 96 9.23 -14.85 6.74
N ASP A 97 10.46 -14.32 6.68
CA ASP A 97 10.74 -12.88 6.71
C ASP A 97 10.09 -12.15 5.52
N SER A 98 10.05 -12.78 4.33
CA SER A 98 9.39 -12.24 3.13
C SER A 98 7.86 -12.09 3.24
N ARG A 99 7.20 -12.84 4.14
CA ARG A 99 5.74 -12.85 4.32
C ARG A 99 5.22 -11.85 5.35
N GLY A 100 6.11 -11.10 6.00
CA GLY A 100 5.76 -10.07 6.98
C GLY A 100 5.37 -10.65 8.36
N PRO A 101 4.75 -9.84 9.24
CA PRO A 101 4.64 -10.12 10.68
C PRO A 101 3.65 -11.24 11.08
N ARG A 102 3.16 -12.07 10.14
CA ARG A 102 2.10 -13.07 10.39
C ARG A 102 2.59 -14.39 11.02
N GLY A 103 3.82 -14.44 11.54
CA GLY A 103 4.39 -15.62 12.20
C GLY A 103 5.10 -16.60 11.26
N TRP A 104 5.83 -17.56 11.83
CA TRP A 104 6.65 -18.54 11.08
C TRP A 104 5.80 -19.72 10.61
N ALA A 105 5.17 -19.59 9.44
CA ALA A 105 4.37 -20.66 8.84
C ALA A 105 5.24 -21.67 8.07
N CYS A 106 5.03 -22.96 8.32
CA CYS A 106 5.73 -24.02 7.58
C CYS A 106 5.44 -23.93 6.06
N PRO A 107 6.46 -24.01 5.18
CA PRO A 107 6.26 -23.99 3.73
C PRO A 107 5.34 -25.11 3.20
N SER A 108 5.40 -26.31 3.79
CA SER A 108 4.60 -27.45 3.31
C SER A 108 3.21 -27.55 3.93
N CYS A 109 3.04 -27.38 5.25
CA CYS A 109 1.74 -27.59 5.90
C CYS A 109 1.05 -26.30 6.36
N LEU A 110 1.70 -25.14 6.19
CA LEU A 110 1.20 -23.82 6.61
C LEU A 110 0.93 -23.67 8.12
N ALA A 111 1.23 -24.67 8.94
CA ALA A 111 1.10 -24.59 10.38
C ALA A 111 2.03 -23.50 10.93
N VAL A 112 1.46 -22.55 11.68
CA VAL A 112 2.19 -21.46 12.33
C VAL A 112 2.94 -22.03 13.54
N GLN A 113 4.25 -21.85 13.54
CA GLN A 113 5.13 -22.22 14.64
C GLN A 113 5.48 -20.98 15.46
N LEU A 114 5.85 -21.19 16.72
CA LEU A 114 6.43 -20.12 17.56
C LEU A 114 7.68 -19.56 16.85
N SER A 115 7.88 -18.24 16.91
CA SER A 115 8.98 -17.58 16.20
C SER A 115 10.32 -18.17 16.65
N ILE A 116 11.10 -18.68 15.68
CA ILE A 116 12.37 -19.32 15.96
C ILE A 116 13.50 -18.40 15.47
N SER A 117 14.25 -17.81 16.41
CA SER A 117 15.38 -16.93 16.08
C SER A 117 16.67 -17.68 15.74
N HIS A 118 16.76 -18.99 16.02
CA HIS A 118 17.97 -19.81 15.85
C HIS A 118 17.65 -21.25 15.43
N ALA A 119 18.57 -21.91 14.73
CA ALA A 119 18.47 -23.34 14.47
C ALA A 119 18.64 -24.15 15.77
N THR A 120 17.80 -25.17 15.96
CA THR A 120 17.76 -26.01 17.16
C THR A 120 17.83 -27.49 16.81
N CYS A 121 18.22 -28.31 17.78
CA CYS A 121 18.16 -29.77 17.67
C CYS A 121 16.71 -30.25 17.46
N TRP A 122 16.51 -31.54 17.12
CA TRP A 122 15.15 -32.04 16.83
C TRP A 122 14.13 -31.80 17.94
N CYS A 123 14.52 -31.86 19.21
CA CYS A 123 13.59 -31.62 20.33
C CYS A 123 13.39 -30.13 20.67
N GLY A 124 14.17 -29.23 20.06
CA GLY A 124 14.12 -27.80 20.30
C GLY A 124 14.83 -27.30 21.55
N LYS A 125 15.48 -28.18 22.33
CA LYS A 125 16.12 -27.82 23.62
C LYS A 125 17.43 -27.04 23.47
N GLN A 126 18.30 -27.43 22.54
CA GLN A 126 19.63 -26.85 22.35
C GLN A 126 19.73 -26.09 21.03
N ARG A 127 20.45 -24.97 21.05
CA ARG A 127 20.76 -24.15 19.87
C ARG A 127 22.04 -24.67 19.22
N HIS A 128 22.11 -24.62 17.89
CA HIS A 128 23.28 -25.10 17.14
C HIS A 128 24.59 -24.33 17.42
N THR A 129 24.52 -23.15 18.04
CA THR A 129 25.69 -22.37 18.46
C THR A 129 26.34 -22.89 19.74
N GLU A 130 25.66 -23.75 20.50
CA GLU A 130 26.08 -24.20 21.83
C GLU A 130 26.19 -25.74 21.83
N GLN A 131 27.41 -26.26 21.73
CA GLN A 131 27.83 -27.61 22.15
C GLN A 131 26.90 -28.80 21.80
N ILE A 132 26.39 -28.88 20.57
CA ILE A 132 25.73 -30.13 20.13
C ILE A 132 26.81 -31.21 19.97
N THR A 133 26.82 -32.18 20.86
CA THR A 133 27.83 -33.26 20.90
C THR A 133 27.75 -34.20 19.70
N ASN A 134 26.59 -34.30 19.03
CA ASN A 134 26.38 -35.16 17.87
C ASN A 134 25.84 -34.38 16.65
N TYR A 135 26.72 -33.61 16.01
CA TYR A 135 26.41 -32.86 14.78
C TYR A 135 25.96 -33.76 13.62
N ARG A 136 26.34 -35.04 13.62
CA ARG A 136 25.99 -35.99 12.55
C ARG A 136 24.50 -36.29 12.46
N THR A 137 23.72 -36.02 13.51
CA THR A 137 22.30 -36.37 13.51
C THR A 137 21.41 -35.23 13.98
N ASN A 138 21.91 -33.98 14.07
CA ASN A 138 21.12 -32.82 14.54
C ASN A 138 20.44 -33.07 15.92
N SER A 139 21.08 -33.88 16.76
CA SER A 139 20.55 -34.37 18.04
C SER A 139 21.38 -33.87 19.21
N CYS A 140 20.73 -33.42 20.28
CA CYS A 140 21.42 -32.99 21.50
C CYS A 140 21.88 -34.13 22.41
N ALA A 141 21.68 -35.40 22.02
CA ALA A 141 22.01 -36.59 22.82
C ALA A 141 21.40 -36.63 24.24
N ASP A 142 20.41 -35.78 24.51
CA ASP A 142 19.59 -35.77 25.72
C ASP A 142 18.20 -36.34 25.42
N VAL A 143 17.48 -36.79 26.44
CA VAL A 143 16.11 -37.28 26.34
C VAL A 143 15.23 -36.20 25.73
N CYS A 144 14.45 -36.53 24.70
CA CYS A 144 13.64 -35.58 23.93
C CYS A 144 12.70 -34.75 24.83
N GLY A 145 11.97 -35.41 25.74
CA GLY A 145 11.13 -34.76 26.75
C GLY A 145 9.89 -34.03 26.21
N ARG A 146 9.68 -33.97 24.89
CA ARG A 146 8.49 -33.37 24.27
C ARG A 146 7.22 -34.01 24.81
N ARG A 147 6.27 -33.20 25.28
CA ARG A 147 4.99 -33.67 25.83
C ARG A 147 3.95 -33.86 24.73
N GLY A 148 3.19 -34.94 24.81
CA GLY A 148 2.06 -35.21 23.94
C GLY A 148 1.11 -36.21 24.57
N MET A 149 0.04 -36.57 23.86
CA MET A 149 -0.95 -37.52 24.38
C MET A 149 -0.62 -38.92 23.89
N CYS A 150 -0.66 -39.89 24.80
CA CYS A 150 -0.69 -41.29 24.41
C CYS A 150 -2.05 -41.64 23.79
N LEU A 151 -2.17 -42.85 23.22
CA LEU A 151 -3.42 -43.37 22.63
C LEU A 151 -4.63 -43.37 23.59
N HIS A 152 -4.39 -43.31 24.90
CA HIS A 152 -5.44 -43.22 25.93
C HIS A 152 -5.70 -41.78 26.40
N GLY A 153 -5.20 -40.76 25.70
CA GLY A 153 -5.43 -39.34 26.02
C GLY A 153 -4.65 -38.81 27.22
N MET A 154 -3.73 -39.60 27.79
CA MET A 154 -2.91 -39.16 28.92
C MET A 154 -1.68 -38.39 28.43
N LEU A 155 -1.40 -37.24 29.05
CA LEU A 155 -0.20 -36.45 28.77
C LEU A 155 1.05 -37.22 29.22
N LYS A 156 1.96 -37.49 28.28
CA LYS A 156 3.24 -38.18 28.50
C LYS A 156 4.38 -37.37 27.89
N SER A 157 5.58 -37.53 28.44
CA SER A 157 6.81 -36.99 27.86
C SER A 157 7.54 -38.06 27.06
N CYS A 158 8.09 -37.70 25.91
CA CYS A 158 8.93 -38.60 25.12
C CYS A 158 10.19 -38.98 25.92
N THR A 159 10.43 -40.27 26.11
CA THR A 159 11.58 -40.84 26.82
C THR A 159 12.72 -41.25 25.89
N LEU A 160 12.51 -41.19 24.57
CA LEU A 160 13.56 -41.43 23.59
C LEU A 160 14.56 -40.28 23.58
N ASP A 161 15.80 -40.57 23.20
CA ASP A 161 16.80 -39.54 22.90
C ASP A 161 16.30 -38.60 21.80
N CYS A 162 16.82 -37.38 21.77
CA CYS A 162 16.48 -36.39 20.76
C CYS A 162 16.53 -36.99 19.33
N HIS A 163 15.36 -37.05 18.69
CA HIS A 163 15.14 -37.82 17.47
C HIS A 163 14.36 -37.01 16.43
N ALA A 164 14.57 -37.33 15.15
CA ALA A 164 13.78 -36.80 14.04
C ALA A 164 12.35 -37.36 14.05
N GLY A 165 11.41 -36.66 13.40
CA GLY A 165 10.03 -37.12 13.25
C GLY A 165 9.14 -37.00 14.50
N PRO A 166 7.96 -37.63 14.48
CA PRO A 166 6.98 -37.60 15.57
C PRO A 166 7.49 -38.35 16.81
N CYS A 167 7.07 -37.89 18.00
CA CYS A 167 7.36 -38.60 19.25
C CYS A 167 6.43 -39.80 19.43
N LEU A 168 6.99 -40.93 19.85
CA LEU A 168 6.24 -42.13 20.25
C LEU A 168 5.92 -42.05 21.75
N TYR A 169 4.63 -42.02 22.07
CA TYR A 169 4.15 -41.98 23.46
C TYR A 169 3.67 -43.37 23.89
N THR A 170 4.57 -44.18 24.44
CA THR A 170 4.23 -45.48 24.99
C THR A 170 3.36 -45.32 26.24
N CYS A 171 2.37 -46.22 26.39
CA CYS A 171 1.54 -46.25 27.59
C CYS A 171 2.28 -46.95 28.72
N ALA A 172 2.18 -46.43 29.94
CA ALA A 172 2.62 -47.12 31.14
C ALA A 172 1.49 -48.05 31.63
N ASP A 173 1.83 -49.09 32.41
CA ASP A 173 0.85 -50.02 32.99
C ASP A 173 -0.22 -49.32 33.85
N SER A 174 0.06 -48.10 34.32
CA SER A 174 -0.85 -47.24 35.06
C SER A 174 -1.86 -46.48 34.19
N CYS A 175 -1.87 -46.66 32.86
CA CYS A 175 -2.90 -46.07 32.00
C CYS A 175 -4.23 -46.76 32.31
N PRO A 176 -5.32 -46.02 32.59
CA PRO A 176 -6.62 -46.62 32.85
C PRO A 176 -7.00 -47.49 31.64
N ARG A 177 -7.57 -48.69 31.90
CA ARG A 177 -8.09 -49.64 30.88
C ARG A 177 -9.32 -49.10 30.13
N GLN A 178 -9.32 -47.81 29.79
CA GLN A 178 -10.35 -47.20 28.97
C GLN A 178 -10.14 -47.63 27.51
N PRO A 179 -11.24 -47.87 26.76
CA PRO A 179 -11.14 -48.27 25.37
C PRO A 179 -10.32 -47.25 24.58
N VAL A 180 -9.46 -47.76 23.70
CA VAL A 180 -8.63 -46.97 22.78
C VAL A 180 -9.54 -45.95 22.10
N ILE A 181 -9.35 -44.67 22.43
CA ILE A 181 -10.05 -43.60 21.73
C ILE A 181 -9.41 -43.60 20.35
N ALA A 182 -10.10 -44.17 19.37
CA ALA A 182 -9.73 -44.09 17.97
C ALA A 182 -9.34 -42.64 17.71
N ALA A 183 -8.08 -42.43 17.28
CA ALA A 183 -7.40 -41.14 17.30
C ALA A 183 -8.33 -40.04 16.79
N VAL A 184 -8.98 -39.34 17.74
CA VAL A 184 -9.69 -38.12 17.44
C VAL A 184 -8.56 -37.13 17.26
N THR A 185 -8.18 -36.91 16.02
CA THR A 185 -7.37 -35.76 15.61
C THR A 185 -7.83 -34.56 16.42
N PRO A 186 -6.92 -33.81 17.06
CA PRO A 186 -7.28 -32.79 18.02
C PRO A 186 -8.01 -31.65 17.30
N ARG A 187 -9.33 -31.79 17.15
CA ARG A 187 -10.26 -30.68 16.96
C ARG A 187 -10.42 -29.97 18.29
N ALA A 188 -9.32 -29.43 18.80
CA ALA A 188 -9.24 -28.68 20.06
C ALA A 188 -9.98 -27.33 20.03
N LEU A 189 -10.77 -27.06 18.99
CA LEU A 189 -11.59 -25.86 18.87
C LEU A 189 -13.11 -26.12 19.04
N PHE A 190 -13.55 -27.37 19.16
CA PHE A 190 -14.98 -27.70 19.28
C PHE A 190 -15.43 -28.19 20.66
N ALA A 191 -14.52 -28.39 21.62
CA ALA A 191 -14.90 -28.80 22.98
C ALA A 191 -15.58 -27.69 23.80
N VAL A 192 -15.57 -26.44 23.32
CA VAL A 192 -16.26 -25.31 23.98
C VAL A 192 -17.78 -25.31 23.69
N THR A 193 -18.24 -25.99 22.63
CA THR A 193 -19.67 -25.97 22.26
C THR A 193 -20.50 -27.09 22.91
N GLN A 194 -19.89 -28.12 23.49
CA GLN A 194 -20.65 -29.33 23.88
C GLN A 194 -21.21 -29.31 25.32
N ARG A 195 -20.97 -28.25 26.11
CA ARG A 195 -21.42 -28.17 27.52
C ARG A 195 -22.65 -27.29 27.78
N SER A 196 -23.29 -26.71 26.74
CA SER A 196 -24.54 -25.94 26.89
C SER A 196 -25.83 -26.72 26.57
N SER A 197 -25.75 -28.05 26.37
CA SER A 197 -26.81 -28.92 25.83
C SER A 197 -28.01 -29.19 26.77
N SER A 198 -28.35 -28.33 27.72
CA SER A 198 -29.54 -28.50 28.57
C SER A 198 -30.64 -27.47 28.35
N ARG A 199 -30.57 -26.68 27.27
CA ARG A 199 -31.62 -25.73 26.86
C ARG A 199 -32.15 -26.08 25.47
N ASP A 200 -33.45 -25.91 25.28
CA ASP A 200 -34.23 -26.35 24.11
C ASP A 200 -33.51 -26.15 22.76
N PRO A 201 -33.19 -27.22 22.01
CA PRO A 201 -32.44 -27.14 20.75
C PRO A 201 -33.19 -26.43 19.62
N GLY A 202 -34.50 -26.19 19.76
CA GLY A 202 -35.33 -25.56 18.73
C GLY A 202 -35.10 -24.06 18.55
N THR A 203 -34.63 -23.33 19.58
CA THR A 203 -34.46 -21.86 19.52
C THR A 203 -33.03 -21.43 19.21
N GLU A 204 -32.00 -22.23 19.54
CA GLU A 204 -30.60 -21.87 19.29
C GLU A 204 -30.15 -22.10 17.83
N LEU A 205 -30.67 -23.11 17.13
CA LEU A 205 -30.27 -23.39 15.75
C LEU A 205 -30.70 -22.29 14.76
N GLY A 206 -31.81 -21.60 15.06
CA GLY A 206 -32.24 -20.42 14.30
C GLY A 206 -31.31 -19.21 14.49
N SER A 207 -30.74 -19.05 15.68
CA SER A 207 -29.81 -17.96 16.01
C SER A 207 -28.47 -18.11 15.25
N LEU A 208 -27.92 -19.32 15.19
CA LEU A 208 -26.66 -19.57 14.48
C LEU A 208 -26.81 -19.34 12.97
N ARG A 209 -27.91 -19.81 12.36
CA ARG A 209 -28.18 -19.58 10.93
C ARG A 209 -28.31 -18.09 10.62
N SER A 210 -29.06 -17.35 11.44
CA SER A 210 -29.19 -15.89 11.29
C SER A 210 -27.84 -15.18 11.41
N TYR A 211 -27.03 -15.57 12.40
CA TYR A 211 -25.68 -15.01 12.60
C TYR A 211 -24.76 -15.24 11.40
N VAL A 212 -24.73 -16.48 10.87
CA VAL A 212 -23.94 -16.81 9.67
C VAL A 212 -24.44 -16.05 8.45
N CYS A 213 -25.76 -15.94 8.26
CA CYS A 213 -26.34 -15.16 7.16
C CYS A 213 -25.97 -13.67 7.26
N LEU A 214 -26.01 -13.06 8.44
CA LEU A 214 -25.62 -11.66 8.63
C LEU A 214 -24.14 -11.43 8.32
N TRP A 215 -23.24 -12.34 8.73
CA TRP A 215 -21.83 -12.27 8.35
C TRP A 215 -21.61 -12.43 6.85
N ALA A 216 -22.38 -13.29 6.19
CA ALA A 216 -22.31 -13.46 4.73
C ALA A 216 -22.76 -12.17 4.00
N ILE A 217 -23.88 -11.57 4.42
CA ILE A 217 -24.37 -10.30 3.88
C ILE A 217 -23.32 -9.20 4.09
N PHE A 218 -22.79 -9.11 5.31
CA PHE A 218 -21.75 -8.15 5.66
C PHE A 218 -20.49 -8.31 4.79
N ALA A 219 -20.03 -9.55 4.57
CA ALA A 219 -18.89 -9.84 3.71
C ALA A 219 -19.14 -9.41 2.25
N VAL A 220 -20.34 -9.66 1.71
CA VAL A 220 -20.73 -9.22 0.36
C VAL A 220 -20.71 -7.70 0.26
N ILE A 221 -21.29 -6.99 1.23
CA ILE A 221 -21.27 -5.51 1.26
C ILE A 221 -19.82 -5.00 1.27
N TYR A 222 -18.95 -5.60 2.09
CA TYR A 222 -17.53 -5.22 2.16
C TYR A 222 -16.77 -5.47 0.86
N VAL A 223 -17.03 -6.59 0.18
CA VAL A 223 -16.43 -6.89 -1.11
C VAL A 223 -16.87 -5.86 -2.15
N LEU A 224 -18.16 -5.53 -2.21
CA LEU A 224 -18.70 -4.52 -3.12
C LEU A 224 -18.09 -3.13 -2.85
N LEU A 225 -18.00 -2.73 -1.58
CA LEU A 225 -17.32 -1.49 -1.18
C LEU A 225 -15.83 -1.51 -1.55
N GLY A 226 -15.15 -2.64 -1.36
CA GLY A 226 -13.75 -2.82 -1.75
C GLY A 226 -13.54 -2.66 -3.26
N VAL A 227 -14.42 -3.26 -4.07
CA VAL A 227 -14.41 -3.08 -5.54
C VAL A 227 -14.65 -1.60 -5.89
N ALA A 228 -15.69 -0.98 -5.33
CA ALA A 228 -16.00 0.43 -5.60
C ALA A 228 -14.86 1.36 -5.16
N LEU A 229 -14.20 1.07 -4.04
CA LEU A 229 -13.00 1.77 -3.59
C LEU A 229 -11.84 1.58 -4.55
N CYS A 230 -11.56 0.36 -5.02
CA CYS A 230 -10.52 0.12 -6.00
C CYS A 230 -10.75 0.91 -7.29
N PHE A 231 -12.00 0.99 -7.76
CA PHE A 231 -12.38 1.84 -8.88
C PHE A 231 -12.19 3.32 -8.53
N HIS A 232 -12.66 3.78 -7.38
CA HIS A 232 -12.51 5.16 -6.91
C HIS A 232 -11.04 5.60 -6.85
N VAL A 233 -10.18 4.77 -6.26
CA VAL A 233 -8.73 4.99 -6.21
C VAL A 233 -8.17 5.05 -7.63
N ARG A 234 -8.44 4.05 -8.48
CA ARG A 234 -7.93 4.04 -9.86
C ARG A 234 -8.43 5.21 -10.68
N TRP A 235 -9.67 5.68 -10.49
CA TRP A 235 -10.21 6.84 -11.18
C TRP A 235 -9.47 8.11 -10.79
N LYS A 236 -9.23 8.32 -9.48
CA LYS A 236 -8.52 9.50 -8.99
C LYS A 236 -7.02 9.46 -9.28
N THR A 237 -6.39 8.27 -9.34
CA THR A 237 -4.93 8.14 -9.57
C THR A 237 -4.53 7.80 -11.01
N MET A 238 -5.47 7.41 -11.87
CA MET A 238 -5.22 7.05 -13.27
C MET A 238 -6.25 7.66 -14.25
N PRO A 239 -6.50 8.99 -14.22
CA PRO A 239 -7.51 9.63 -15.07
C PRO A 239 -7.29 9.42 -16.58
N TRP A 240 -6.05 9.25 -17.05
CA TRP A 240 -5.73 8.92 -18.45
C TRP A 240 -6.38 7.64 -18.99
N ARG A 241 -6.63 6.63 -18.13
CA ARG A 241 -7.31 5.40 -18.55
C ARG A 241 -8.80 5.64 -18.81
N TYR A 242 -9.33 6.75 -18.31
CA TYR A 242 -10.76 7.07 -18.32
C TYR A 242 -10.99 8.51 -18.84
N PRO A 243 -10.55 8.84 -20.07
CA PRO A 243 -10.48 10.23 -20.54
C PRO A 243 -11.83 10.91 -20.79
N HIS A 244 -12.87 10.11 -21.06
CA HIS A 244 -14.24 10.58 -21.24
C HIS A 244 -14.96 10.88 -19.94
N TYR A 245 -14.32 10.56 -18.80
CA TYR A 245 -14.85 10.87 -17.49
C TYR A 245 -14.46 12.32 -17.18
N ASP A 246 -15.45 13.20 -17.08
CA ASP A 246 -15.21 14.57 -16.65
C ASP A 246 -14.84 14.50 -15.15
N PRO A 247 -13.63 14.90 -14.73
CA PRO A 247 -13.24 14.94 -13.31
C PRO A 247 -14.20 15.77 -12.47
N ASP A 248 -14.90 16.71 -13.10
CA ASP A 248 -15.89 17.59 -12.49
C ASP A 248 -17.29 16.94 -12.46
N ALA A 249 -17.54 15.93 -13.30
CA ALA A 249 -18.80 15.16 -13.28
C ALA A 249 -18.75 14.07 -12.21
N ASP A 250 -19.08 14.49 -11.00
CA ASP A 250 -19.65 13.70 -9.90
C ASP A 250 -19.00 12.34 -9.54
N PRO A 251 -17.65 12.20 -9.50
CA PRO A 251 -17.04 11.12 -8.72
C PRO A 251 -17.44 11.22 -7.24
N GLU A 252 -17.79 12.43 -6.78
CA GLU A 252 -18.38 12.67 -5.46
C GLU A 252 -19.75 12.00 -5.34
N ALA A 253 -20.59 11.97 -6.39
CA ALA A 253 -21.89 11.31 -6.33
C ALA A 253 -21.77 9.80 -6.12
N ILE A 254 -20.82 9.11 -6.78
CA ILE A 254 -20.60 7.67 -6.57
C ILE A 254 -20.14 7.40 -5.13
N VAL A 255 -19.28 8.26 -4.58
CA VAL A 255 -18.83 8.17 -3.18
C VAL A 255 -20.00 8.41 -2.23
N VAL A 256 -20.79 9.46 -2.47
CA VAL A 256 -21.98 9.81 -1.69
C VAL A 256 -23.01 8.68 -1.73
N ILE A 257 -23.29 8.11 -2.91
CA ILE A 257 -24.20 6.96 -3.06
C ILE A 257 -23.66 5.74 -2.30
N SER A 258 -22.37 5.44 -2.43
CA SER A 258 -21.73 4.31 -1.71
C SER A 258 -21.79 4.51 -0.19
N ILE A 259 -21.61 5.75 0.27
CA ILE A 259 -21.74 6.16 1.68
C ILE A 259 -23.20 6.00 2.14
N ILE A 260 -24.17 6.47 1.36
CA ILE A 260 -25.60 6.36 1.69
C ILE A 260 -25.99 4.88 1.81
N ILE A 261 -25.57 4.03 0.86
CA ILE A 261 -25.81 2.58 0.91
C ILE A 261 -25.17 1.97 2.15
N TRP A 262 -23.94 2.36 2.50
CA TRP A 262 -23.25 1.88 3.68
C TRP A 262 -23.95 2.32 4.98
N LEU A 263 -24.43 3.56 5.07
CA LEU A 263 -25.20 4.06 6.21
C LEU A 263 -26.56 3.38 6.33
N ALA A 264 -27.24 3.14 5.22
CA ALA A 264 -28.59 2.58 5.21
C ALA A 264 -28.62 1.07 5.47
N ILE A 265 -27.61 0.32 5.00
CA ILE A 265 -27.60 -1.15 5.05
C ILE A 265 -26.44 -1.68 5.88
N GLY A 266 -25.23 -1.18 5.63
CA GLY A 266 -24.02 -1.67 6.29
C GLY A 266 -23.96 -1.38 7.78
N LEU A 267 -24.29 -0.15 8.19
CA LEU A 267 -24.25 0.27 9.58
C LEU A 267 -25.27 -0.50 10.44
N PRO A 268 -26.55 -0.68 10.04
CA PRO A 268 -27.49 -1.53 10.78
C PRO A 268 -27.02 -2.99 10.91
N VAL A 269 -26.50 -3.60 9.83
CA VAL A 269 -25.97 -4.96 9.87
C VAL A 269 -24.78 -5.06 10.82
N THR A 270 -23.90 -4.05 10.84
CA THR A 270 -22.74 -3.99 11.75
C THR A 270 -23.19 -3.89 13.22
N MET A 271 -24.21 -3.07 13.50
CA MET A 271 -24.78 -2.94 14.85
C MET A 271 -25.44 -4.23 15.31
N GLU A 272 -26.21 -4.90 14.45
CA GLU A 272 -26.82 -6.20 14.77
C GLU A 272 -25.76 -7.27 15.05
N LEU A 273 -24.73 -7.37 14.20
CA LEU A 273 -23.60 -8.27 14.42
C LEU A 273 -22.86 -7.98 15.74
N MET A 274 -22.73 -6.70 16.12
CA MET A 274 -22.16 -6.30 17.40
C MET A 274 -23.01 -6.81 18.57
N PHE A 275 -24.33 -6.63 18.53
CA PHE A 275 -25.22 -7.13 19.59
C PHE A 275 -25.20 -8.66 19.71
N LEU A 276 -25.28 -9.38 18.58
CA LEU A 276 -25.22 -10.84 18.56
C LEU A 276 -23.89 -11.37 19.07
N THR A 277 -22.78 -10.77 18.64
CA THR A 277 -21.43 -11.16 19.10
C THR A 277 -21.25 -10.86 20.59
N GLY A 278 -21.76 -9.72 21.07
CA GLY A 278 -21.75 -9.37 22.49
C GLY A 278 -22.54 -10.35 23.36
N GLY A 279 -23.72 -10.75 22.90
CA GLY A 279 -24.55 -11.78 23.56
C GLY A 279 -23.84 -13.14 23.61
N TYR A 280 -23.25 -13.56 22.49
CA TYR A 280 -22.48 -14.80 22.41
C TYR A 280 -21.29 -14.81 23.38
N LEU A 281 -20.49 -13.75 23.39
CA LEU A 281 -19.33 -13.64 24.31
C LEU A 281 -19.77 -13.59 25.77
N ALA A 282 -20.86 -12.89 26.09
CA ALA A 282 -21.40 -12.85 27.45
C ALA A 282 -21.83 -14.24 27.94
N ALA A 283 -22.42 -15.05 27.06
CA ALA A 283 -22.78 -16.44 27.32
C ALA A 283 -21.54 -17.33 27.53
N VAL A 284 -20.56 -17.26 26.61
CA VAL A 284 -19.32 -18.05 26.67
C VAL A 284 -18.50 -17.77 27.93
N PHE A 285 -18.42 -16.51 28.35
CA PHE A 285 -17.69 -16.11 29.56
C PHE A 285 -18.53 -16.20 30.84
N HIS A 286 -19.75 -16.75 30.77
CA HIS A 286 -20.69 -16.85 31.90
C HIS A 286 -20.92 -15.51 32.65
N LEU A 287 -20.87 -14.40 31.92
CA LEU A 287 -21.03 -13.06 32.50
C LEU A 287 -22.45 -12.83 33.03
N ASP A 288 -23.45 -13.54 32.48
CA ASP A 288 -24.85 -13.43 32.88
C ASP A 288 -25.27 -14.36 34.04
N ALA A 289 -24.36 -15.18 34.58
CA ALA A 289 -24.71 -16.07 35.70
C ALA A 289 -25.00 -15.27 36.99
N ARG A 290 -26.22 -15.43 37.55
CA ARG A 290 -26.64 -14.84 38.84
C ARG A 290 -25.82 -15.45 39.98
N GLY A 291 -24.76 -14.76 40.41
CA GLY A 291 -23.93 -15.19 41.54
C GLY A 291 -23.42 -13.99 42.35
N PRO A 292 -23.05 -14.17 43.64
CA PRO A 292 -22.84 -13.09 44.62
C PRO A 292 -21.66 -12.14 44.33
N ARG A 293 -20.81 -12.43 43.33
CA ARG A 293 -19.69 -11.55 42.91
C ARG A 293 -20.15 -10.51 41.87
N SER A 294 -21.07 -9.62 42.25
CA SER A 294 -21.76 -8.70 41.32
C SER A 294 -20.88 -7.59 40.72
N LYS A 295 -19.95 -7.00 41.50
CA LYS A 295 -19.16 -5.84 41.06
C LYS A 295 -18.19 -6.17 39.90
N ARG A 296 -17.38 -7.23 40.03
CA ARG A 296 -16.39 -7.62 39.00
C ARG A 296 -17.05 -8.01 37.66
N LYS A 297 -18.23 -8.65 37.72
CA LYS A 297 -19.01 -9.00 36.52
C LYS A 297 -19.56 -7.77 35.81
N ARG A 298 -20.01 -6.76 36.56
CA ARG A 298 -20.49 -5.49 36.01
C ARG A 298 -19.38 -4.76 35.25
N TYR A 299 -18.18 -4.70 35.82
CA TYR A 299 -17.01 -4.11 35.15
C TYR A 299 -16.56 -4.93 33.94
N GLY A 300 -16.59 -6.27 34.01
CA GLY A 300 -16.26 -7.13 32.87
C GLY A 300 -17.24 -6.97 31.71
N LYS A 301 -18.55 -6.91 31.98
CA LYS A 301 -19.58 -6.68 30.96
C LYS A 301 -19.45 -5.30 30.33
N LEU A 302 -19.27 -4.26 31.15
CA LEU A 302 -19.07 -2.90 30.66
C LEU A 302 -17.78 -2.79 29.82
N GLY A 303 -16.66 -3.32 30.32
CA GLY A 303 -15.38 -3.29 29.60
C GLY A 303 -15.43 -4.09 28.29
N GLY A 304 -16.05 -5.27 28.30
CA GLY A 304 -16.27 -6.07 27.10
C GLY A 304 -17.15 -5.36 26.08
N SER A 305 -18.26 -4.75 26.50
CA SER A 305 -19.13 -3.95 25.63
C SER A 305 -18.43 -2.74 25.05
N ILE A 306 -17.60 -2.02 25.83
CA ILE A 306 -16.79 -0.90 25.34
C ILE A 306 -15.79 -1.38 24.28
N LEU A 307 -15.04 -2.46 24.55
CA LEU A 307 -14.08 -3.01 23.61
C LEU A 307 -14.75 -3.45 22.30
N LEU A 308 -15.88 -4.14 22.40
CA LEU A 308 -16.65 -4.57 21.24
C LEU A 308 -17.16 -3.36 20.44
N GLY A 309 -17.66 -2.34 21.12
CA GLY A 309 -18.09 -1.08 20.51
C GLY A 309 -16.95 -0.37 19.77
N VAL A 310 -15.74 -0.36 20.31
CA VAL A 310 -14.56 0.20 19.63
C VAL A 310 -14.19 -0.60 18.38
N VAL A 311 -14.20 -1.93 18.46
CA VAL A 311 -13.87 -2.80 17.31
C VAL A 311 -14.89 -2.65 16.19
N PHE A 312 -16.19 -2.78 16.50
CA PHE A 312 -17.27 -2.65 15.51
C PHE A 312 -17.44 -1.21 15.04
N GLY A 313 -17.18 -0.21 15.89
CA GLY A 313 -17.11 1.19 15.48
C GLY A 313 -15.97 1.43 14.48
N GLY A 314 -14.79 0.87 14.73
CA GLY A 314 -13.66 0.91 13.78
C GLY A 314 -14.02 0.29 12.44
N ILE A 315 -14.58 -0.93 12.45
CA ILE A 315 -15.12 -1.59 11.27
C ILE A 315 -16.17 -0.69 10.57
N GLY A 316 -17.11 -0.11 11.32
CA GLY A 316 -18.13 0.83 10.83
C GLY A 316 -17.56 2.03 10.05
N VAL A 317 -16.46 2.60 10.55
CA VAL A 317 -15.86 3.84 10.05
C VAL A 317 -14.80 3.60 8.97
N LEU A 318 -14.19 2.42 8.89
CA LEU A 318 -13.10 2.12 7.94
C LEU A 318 -13.45 2.43 6.48
N PRO A 319 -14.63 2.04 5.94
CA PRO A 319 -15.00 2.40 4.57
C PRO A 319 -14.95 3.91 4.32
N PHE A 320 -15.43 4.74 5.25
CA PHE A 320 -15.38 6.20 5.12
C PHE A 320 -13.96 6.73 5.03
N ILE A 321 -13.10 6.28 5.95
CA ILE A 321 -11.68 6.66 5.94
C ILE A 321 -11.05 6.25 4.60
N TRP A 322 -11.39 5.06 4.09
CA TRP A 322 -10.84 4.57 2.84
C TRP A 322 -11.35 5.33 1.62
N PHE A 323 -12.63 5.67 1.52
CA PHE A 323 -13.12 6.48 0.39
C PHE A 323 -12.56 7.90 0.43
N TYR A 324 -12.44 8.51 1.61
CA TYR A 324 -11.94 9.88 1.74
C TYR A 324 -10.41 9.98 1.61
N ALA A 325 -9.68 9.14 2.35
CA ALA A 325 -8.22 9.20 2.41
C ALA A 325 -7.54 8.22 1.43
N GLY A 326 -8.21 7.16 1.00
CA GLY A 326 -7.63 6.10 0.16
C GLY A 326 -7.03 6.60 -1.14
N PRO A 327 -7.71 7.47 -1.93
CA PRO A 327 -7.10 8.05 -3.12
C PRO A 327 -5.81 8.81 -2.83
N LYS A 328 -5.78 9.63 -1.77
CA LYS A 328 -4.59 10.40 -1.37
C LYS A 328 -3.46 9.50 -0.89
N ILE A 329 -3.77 8.44 -0.14
CA ILE A 329 -2.80 7.45 0.34
C ILE A 329 -2.24 6.64 -0.83
N ALA A 330 -3.11 6.10 -1.69
CA ALA A 330 -2.71 5.33 -2.87
C ALA A 330 -1.86 6.17 -3.81
N TRP A 331 -2.25 7.44 -3.99
CA TRP A 331 -1.47 8.44 -4.69
C TRP A 331 -0.09 8.59 -4.06
N TYR A 332 -0.01 8.92 -2.77
CA TYR A 332 1.27 9.06 -2.06
C TYR A 332 2.18 7.84 -2.21
N LEU A 333 1.62 6.62 -2.14
CA LEU A 333 2.36 5.37 -2.31
C LEU A 333 2.89 5.20 -3.75
N GLN A 334 2.08 5.52 -4.76
CA GLN A 334 2.50 5.52 -6.17
C GLN A 334 3.63 6.54 -6.43
N MET A 335 3.54 7.70 -5.78
CA MET A 335 4.51 8.79 -5.90
C MET A 335 5.84 8.45 -5.26
N ARG A 336 5.80 7.83 -4.08
CA ARG A 336 7.00 7.46 -3.33
C ARG A 336 7.99 6.70 -4.20
N ASP A 337 7.49 5.77 -5.01
CA ASP A 337 8.34 4.92 -5.84
C ASP A 337 8.80 5.63 -7.12
N SER A 338 7.97 6.53 -7.69
CA SER A 338 8.32 7.33 -8.88
C SER A 338 9.41 8.38 -8.61
N CYS A 339 9.46 8.88 -7.37
CA CYS A 339 10.43 9.88 -6.92
C CYS A 339 11.67 9.27 -6.28
N ASN A 340 11.81 7.94 -6.29
CA ASN A 340 13.00 7.30 -5.75
C ASN A 340 14.26 7.84 -6.47
N GLY A 341 15.29 8.26 -5.75
CA GLY A 341 16.50 8.86 -6.33
C GLY A 341 16.38 10.33 -6.76
N LEU A 342 15.22 10.96 -6.55
CA LEU A 342 15.01 12.41 -6.63
C LEU A 342 14.71 12.92 -5.22
N ASP A 343 15.31 14.02 -4.83
CA ASP A 343 15.31 14.52 -3.45
C ASP A 343 14.47 15.79 -3.26
N THR A 344 13.84 16.32 -4.31
CA THR A 344 12.90 17.44 -4.24
C THR A 344 11.54 17.03 -4.80
N ARG A 345 10.47 17.30 -4.07
CA ARG A 345 9.08 17.14 -4.52
C ARG A 345 8.48 18.51 -4.77
N ILE A 346 7.87 18.71 -5.92
CA ILE A 346 7.21 19.97 -6.29
C ILE A 346 5.74 19.66 -6.47
N ASP A 347 4.87 20.28 -5.69
CA ASP A 347 3.44 20.06 -5.76
C ASP A 347 2.72 21.36 -6.14
N MET A 348 1.86 21.29 -7.15
CA MET A 348 1.02 22.43 -7.54
C MET A 348 -0.27 22.42 -6.74
N ASP A 349 -0.49 23.46 -5.98
CA ASP A 349 -1.66 23.72 -5.15
C ASP A 349 -2.62 24.70 -5.84
N ASP A 350 -3.91 24.39 -5.78
CA ASP A 350 -5.07 25.12 -6.36
C ASP A 350 -4.78 25.80 -7.72
N GLY A 351 -3.89 25.15 -8.48
CA GLY A 351 -3.54 25.43 -9.85
C GLY A 351 -2.50 26.51 -10.16
N GLN A 352 -2.06 27.34 -9.21
CA GLN A 352 -1.14 28.47 -9.49
C GLN A 352 -0.03 28.69 -8.45
N ARG A 353 -0.05 27.95 -7.33
CA ARG A 353 1.03 27.93 -6.34
C ARG A 353 1.79 26.62 -6.45
N PHE A 354 3.11 26.64 -6.50
CA PHE A 354 3.95 25.44 -6.48
C PHE A 354 4.76 25.40 -5.19
N GLN A 355 4.62 24.32 -4.44
CA GLN A 355 5.42 24.09 -3.24
C GLN A 355 6.52 23.08 -3.52
N ALA A 356 7.77 23.51 -3.46
CA ALA A 356 8.94 22.64 -3.56
C ALA A 356 9.42 22.26 -2.14
N ILE A 357 9.34 20.97 -1.82
CA ILE A 357 9.73 20.38 -0.55
C ILE A 357 10.91 19.44 -0.79
N SER A 358 12.05 19.72 -0.14
CA SER A 358 13.17 18.78 -0.13
C SER A 358 12.89 17.60 0.79
N ILE A 359 13.31 16.41 0.41
CA ILE A 359 13.30 15.21 1.25
C ILE A 359 14.33 15.36 2.38
N THR A 360 15.44 16.06 2.12
CA THR A 360 16.37 16.45 3.18
C THR A 360 15.74 17.53 4.06
N HIS A 361 15.50 17.19 5.33
CA HIS A 361 14.81 18.06 6.30
C HIS A 361 15.56 19.38 6.59
N SER A 362 16.78 19.54 6.08
CA SER A 362 17.60 20.74 6.22
C SER A 362 17.14 21.91 5.36
N HIS A 363 16.27 21.69 4.37
CA HIS A 363 15.80 22.76 3.48
C HIS A 363 14.33 23.08 3.74
N PRO A 364 13.98 24.33 4.08
CA PRO A 364 12.58 24.71 4.27
C PRO A 364 11.80 24.61 2.95
N PRO A 365 10.48 24.33 3.00
CA PRO A 365 9.61 24.39 1.83
C PRO A 365 9.70 25.75 1.13
N ARG A 366 9.74 25.73 -0.21
CA ARG A 366 9.80 26.93 -1.05
C ARG A 366 8.50 27.05 -1.84
N ASN A 367 7.96 28.25 -1.96
CA ASN A 367 6.76 28.50 -2.74
C ASN A 367 7.10 29.30 -3.99
N PHE A 368 6.55 28.89 -5.12
CA PHE A 368 6.57 29.60 -6.39
C PHE A 368 5.14 29.89 -6.84
N TYR A 369 4.97 30.95 -7.61
CA TYR A 369 3.67 31.43 -8.05
C TYR A 369 3.70 31.65 -9.56
N VAL A 370 2.73 31.10 -10.29
CA VAL A 370 2.57 31.33 -11.72
C VAL A 370 1.35 32.21 -11.98
N ALA A 371 1.54 33.29 -12.75
CA ALA A 371 0.44 34.10 -13.26
C ALA A 371 0.73 34.60 -14.68
N ALA A 372 -0.34 34.87 -15.43
CA ALA A 372 -0.27 35.57 -16.71
C ALA A 372 -0.10 37.09 -16.52
N HIS A 373 0.75 37.69 -17.34
CA HIS A 373 1.05 39.12 -17.36
C HIS A 373 0.83 39.69 -18.75
N VAL A 374 0.35 40.93 -18.80
CA VAL A 374 0.20 41.73 -20.01
C VAL A 374 0.96 43.04 -19.78
N VAL A 375 1.90 43.35 -20.67
CA VAL A 375 2.57 44.66 -20.70
C VAL A 375 2.03 45.40 -21.91
N PRO A 376 1.05 46.29 -21.73
CA PRO A 376 0.44 47.00 -22.84
C PRO A 376 1.46 47.94 -23.49
N SER A 377 1.67 47.80 -24.80
CA SER A 377 2.39 48.79 -25.61
C SER A 377 1.38 49.64 -26.39
N THR A 378 1.66 50.93 -26.49
CA THR A 378 0.83 51.89 -27.25
C THR A 378 0.92 51.71 -28.77
N ALA A 379 1.86 50.89 -29.25
CA ALA A 379 1.98 50.50 -30.65
C ALA A 379 1.64 49.01 -30.82
N ASN A 380 1.19 48.61 -32.01
CA ASN A 380 1.12 47.19 -32.42
C ASN A 380 2.53 46.59 -32.43
N SER A 381 3.01 46.22 -31.23
CA SER A 381 4.36 45.76 -31.00
C SER A 381 4.39 44.24 -31.07
N THR A 382 5.14 43.71 -32.03
CA THR A 382 5.48 42.29 -32.09
C THR A 382 6.67 41.95 -31.21
N ALA A 383 7.11 42.86 -30.34
CA ALA A 383 8.20 42.63 -29.40
C ALA A 383 7.88 41.48 -28.42
N PRO A 384 8.90 40.73 -27.95
CA PRO A 384 8.67 39.66 -27.01
C PRO A 384 8.24 40.14 -25.63
N PHE A 385 7.59 39.25 -24.87
CA PHE A 385 7.10 39.51 -23.51
C PHE A 385 6.04 40.63 -23.42
N GLN A 386 5.23 40.81 -24.46
CA GLN A 386 4.00 41.63 -24.39
C GLN A 386 2.89 40.89 -23.63
N TYR A 387 2.82 39.56 -23.83
CA TYR A 387 2.01 38.63 -23.05
C TYR A 387 2.91 37.46 -22.66
N TYR A 388 3.00 37.17 -21.37
CA TYR A 388 3.88 36.12 -20.85
C TYR A 388 3.34 35.57 -19.54
N HIS A 389 3.81 34.38 -19.17
CA HIS A 389 3.57 33.81 -17.84
C HIS A 389 4.81 34.00 -17.00
N ARG A 390 4.64 34.42 -15.75
CA ARG A 390 5.74 34.60 -14.80
C ARG A 390 5.64 33.58 -13.69
N LEU A 391 6.68 32.75 -13.55
CA LEU A 391 6.90 31.93 -12.36
C LEU A 391 7.89 32.65 -11.43
N SER A 392 7.48 33.08 -10.24
CA SER A 392 8.39 33.73 -9.28
C SER A 392 8.32 33.13 -7.88
N GLY A 393 9.44 33.18 -7.16
CA GLY A 393 9.57 32.64 -5.81
C GLY A 393 11.01 32.63 -5.29
N ALA A 394 11.13 32.29 -4.00
CA ALA A 394 12.40 32.32 -3.28
C ALA A 394 13.17 31.00 -3.43
N THR A 395 14.47 31.11 -3.70
CA THR A 395 15.42 29.99 -3.81
C THR A 395 16.50 30.14 -2.75
N GLY A 396 16.12 29.93 -1.48
CA GLY A 396 16.98 30.26 -0.34
C GLY A 396 17.06 31.77 -0.13
N ALA A 397 18.24 32.37 -0.29
CA ALA A 397 18.45 33.81 -0.11
C ALA A 397 18.19 34.66 -1.37
N ILE A 398 17.85 34.03 -2.50
CA ILE A 398 17.71 34.70 -3.79
C ILE A 398 16.27 34.61 -4.26
N GLU A 399 15.66 35.76 -4.52
CA GLU A 399 14.38 35.89 -5.19
C GLU A 399 14.58 35.84 -6.71
N LEU A 400 13.82 34.99 -7.39
CA LEU A 400 13.94 34.76 -8.82
C LEU A 400 12.56 34.85 -9.49
N ALA A 401 12.57 35.23 -10.76
CA ALA A 401 11.44 35.10 -11.66
C ALA A 401 11.87 34.47 -12.99
N VAL A 402 11.03 33.64 -13.57
CA VAL A 402 11.17 33.14 -14.92
C VAL A 402 9.95 33.58 -15.72
N ASP A 403 10.18 34.41 -16.73
CA ASP A 403 9.14 34.82 -17.66
C ASP A 403 9.17 33.92 -18.89
N VAL A 404 7.99 33.48 -19.33
CA VAL A 404 7.79 32.56 -20.45
C VAL A 404 6.79 33.18 -21.43
N ASP A 405 7.28 33.57 -22.61
CA ASP A 405 6.45 33.96 -23.75
C ASP A 405 6.19 32.73 -24.62
N LEU A 406 5.05 32.07 -24.38
CA LEU A 406 4.65 30.85 -25.08
C LEU A 406 4.44 31.08 -26.58
N GLN A 407 3.97 32.26 -26.98
CA GLN A 407 3.67 32.57 -28.38
C GLN A 407 4.94 32.72 -29.22
N ARG A 408 5.98 33.33 -28.64
CA ARG A 408 7.27 33.51 -29.31
C ARG A 408 8.31 32.46 -28.94
N GLN A 409 7.95 31.53 -28.06
CA GLN A 409 8.82 30.46 -27.57
C GLN A 409 10.12 31.00 -26.92
N GLN A 410 10.00 32.08 -26.16
CA GLN A 410 11.12 32.74 -25.49
C GLN A 410 10.98 32.69 -23.98
N TRP A 411 12.12 32.65 -23.30
CA TRP A 411 12.17 32.67 -21.85
C TRP A 411 13.27 33.60 -21.36
N ARG A 412 13.09 34.16 -20.16
CA ARG A 412 14.13 34.92 -19.45
C ARG A 412 14.10 34.62 -17.95
N LEU A 413 15.28 34.46 -17.37
CA LEU A 413 15.50 34.30 -15.95
C LEU A 413 15.95 35.63 -15.37
N LEU A 414 15.23 36.10 -14.36
CA LEU A 414 15.42 37.35 -13.67
C LEU A 414 15.78 37.09 -12.21
N ARG A 415 16.71 37.88 -11.69
CA ARG A 415 16.98 38.02 -10.26
C ARG A 415 16.24 39.23 -9.75
N LEU A 416 15.52 39.04 -8.65
CA LEU A 416 14.72 40.08 -8.02
C LEU A 416 15.43 40.63 -6.78
N SER A 417 15.27 41.92 -6.52
CA SER A 417 15.78 42.55 -5.28
C SER A 417 14.98 42.17 -4.04
N SER A 418 13.71 41.76 -4.20
CA SER A 418 12.77 41.44 -3.13
C SER A 418 11.70 40.47 -3.64
N ALA A 419 10.89 39.95 -2.73
CA ALA A 419 9.78 39.05 -3.07
C ALA A 419 8.78 39.71 -4.03
N ASP A 420 8.32 38.95 -5.01
CA ASP A 420 7.37 39.39 -6.03
C ASP A 420 5.92 39.30 -5.51
N THR A 421 5.59 40.22 -4.62
CA THR A 421 4.27 40.27 -3.98
C THR A 421 3.13 40.49 -4.97
N ALA A 422 3.38 41.21 -6.07
CA ALA A 422 2.40 41.43 -7.12
C ALA A 422 2.06 40.13 -7.86
N ASN A 423 3.07 39.36 -8.30
CA ASN A 423 2.83 38.08 -8.97
C ASN A 423 2.18 37.06 -8.04
N ARG A 424 2.61 37.00 -6.77
CA ARG A 424 1.96 36.16 -5.75
C ARG A 424 0.48 36.51 -5.59
N TRP A 425 0.15 37.79 -5.55
CA TRP A 425 -1.24 38.22 -5.43
C TRP A 425 -2.07 37.83 -6.65
N LEU A 426 -1.56 38.08 -7.85
CA LEU A 426 -2.20 37.69 -9.11
C LEU A 426 -2.47 36.18 -9.17
N ALA A 427 -1.47 35.38 -8.84
CA ALA A 427 -1.52 33.91 -8.91
C ALA A 427 -2.41 33.26 -7.84
N TYR A 428 -2.43 33.79 -6.62
CA TYR A 428 -2.95 33.03 -5.48
C TYR A 428 -3.80 33.87 -4.53
N ASP A 429 -3.25 34.96 -3.97
CA ASP A 429 -3.95 35.67 -2.88
C ASP A 429 -5.26 36.36 -3.36
N SER A 430 -5.37 36.68 -4.66
CA SER A 430 -6.60 37.23 -5.28
C SER A 430 -7.83 36.33 -5.14
N LYS A 431 -7.64 35.00 -5.09
CA LYS A 431 -8.72 34.00 -5.00
C LYS A 431 -9.38 33.93 -3.63
N PHE A 432 -8.68 34.34 -2.57
CA PHE A 432 -9.18 34.25 -1.19
C PHE A 432 -10.02 35.46 -0.77
N LEU A 433 -10.15 36.47 -1.63
CA LEU A 433 -10.98 37.65 -1.39
C LEU A 433 -12.48 37.38 -1.64
N SER A 434 -12.83 36.21 -2.16
CA SER A 434 -14.23 35.81 -2.43
C SER A 434 -15.03 35.42 -1.18
N SER A 435 -14.49 35.55 0.03
CA SER A 435 -15.28 35.35 1.25
C SER A 435 -16.31 36.49 1.37
N PRO A 436 -17.63 36.20 1.37
CA PRO A 436 -18.68 37.18 1.21
C PRO A 436 -18.94 37.91 2.54
N THR A 437 -18.01 38.74 2.99
CA THR A 437 -18.29 39.56 4.18
C THR A 437 -19.11 40.82 3.87
N SER A 438 -19.36 41.18 2.60
CA SER A 438 -20.36 42.19 2.22
C SER A 438 -20.74 42.10 0.73
N PRO A 439 -22.03 42.06 0.34
CA PRO A 439 -22.43 42.19 -1.05
C PRO A 439 -22.10 43.62 -1.54
N GLY A 440 -21.22 43.74 -2.54
CA GLY A 440 -21.00 45.01 -3.25
C GLY A 440 -19.63 45.70 -3.05
N GLN A 441 -18.73 45.15 -2.24
CA GLN A 441 -17.35 45.66 -2.13
C GLN A 441 -16.38 44.50 -2.34
N ILE A 442 -15.91 44.30 -3.57
CA ILE A 442 -14.69 43.53 -3.83
C ILE A 442 -13.54 44.50 -3.57
N PRO A 443 -12.77 44.37 -2.48
CA PRO A 443 -11.61 45.21 -2.26
C PRO A 443 -10.54 44.80 -3.28
N PHE A 444 -10.57 45.38 -4.47
CA PHE A 444 -9.41 45.37 -5.34
C PHE A 444 -8.29 46.08 -4.58
N PRO A 445 -7.14 45.42 -4.31
CA PRO A 445 -6.01 46.12 -3.73
C PRO A 445 -5.64 47.26 -4.67
N ARG A 446 -5.34 48.43 -4.10
CA ARG A 446 -4.80 49.53 -4.89
C ARG A 446 -3.41 49.11 -5.35
N PHE A 447 -3.26 48.74 -6.62
CA PHE A 447 -1.99 48.28 -7.21
C PHE A 447 -0.80 49.22 -6.99
N ALA A 448 -1.06 50.51 -6.68
CA ALA A 448 -0.06 51.49 -6.31
C ALA A 448 0.73 51.17 -5.02
N SER A 449 0.34 50.16 -4.23
CA SER A 449 1.00 49.81 -2.97
C SER A 449 1.91 48.58 -3.03
N PHE A 450 2.01 47.89 -4.17
CA PHE A 450 2.96 46.78 -4.29
C PHE A 450 4.33 47.33 -4.70
N PRO A 451 5.37 47.23 -3.86
CA PRO A 451 6.71 47.60 -4.28
C PRO A 451 7.14 46.66 -5.41
N THR A 452 7.36 47.22 -6.60
CA THR A 452 7.89 46.47 -7.74
C THR A 452 9.36 46.13 -7.46
N PRO A 453 9.73 44.84 -7.41
CA PRO A 453 11.11 44.47 -7.21
C PRO A 453 11.95 44.96 -8.39
N HIS A 454 13.19 45.37 -8.11
CA HIS A 454 14.15 45.64 -9.16
C HIS A 454 14.54 44.33 -9.84
N GLU A 455 14.39 44.24 -11.16
CA GLU A 455 14.64 43.04 -11.95
C GLU A 455 16.00 43.12 -12.63
N THR A 456 16.84 42.12 -12.44
CA THR A 456 18.14 41.99 -13.14
C THR A 456 18.11 40.76 -14.02
N LEU A 457 18.34 40.93 -15.33
CA LEU A 457 18.41 39.81 -16.27
C LEU A 457 19.64 38.94 -15.97
N VAL A 458 19.40 37.66 -15.69
CA VAL A 458 20.47 36.67 -15.46
C VAL A 458 20.76 35.91 -16.74
N HIS A 459 19.73 35.29 -17.32
CA HIS A 459 19.82 34.51 -18.56
C HIS A 459 18.58 34.72 -19.42
N ARG A 460 18.74 34.46 -20.72
CA ARG A 460 17.63 34.41 -21.68
C ARG A 460 17.91 33.33 -22.70
N GLY A 461 16.85 32.80 -23.27
CA GLY A 461 16.98 31.78 -24.29
C GLY A 461 15.69 31.57 -25.06
N SER A 462 15.70 30.50 -25.83
CA SER A 462 14.53 30.04 -26.58
C SER A 462 14.24 28.60 -26.22
N PHE A 463 12.98 28.23 -26.41
CA PHE A 463 12.57 26.84 -26.46
C PHE A 463 11.86 26.58 -27.77
N GLY A 464 11.74 25.32 -28.16
CA GLY A 464 11.06 25.00 -29.41
C GLY A 464 10.89 23.50 -29.60
N PRO A 465 10.00 23.10 -30.52
CA PRO A 465 9.82 21.70 -30.84
C PRO A 465 11.07 21.12 -31.49
N ALA A 466 11.48 19.95 -31.02
CA ALA A 466 12.53 19.11 -31.60
C ALA A 466 11.94 17.71 -31.80
N GLY A 467 11.16 17.52 -32.87
CA GLY A 467 10.34 16.33 -33.06
C GLY A 467 9.22 16.25 -32.01
N ALA A 468 9.19 15.16 -31.24
CA ALA A 468 8.23 14.99 -30.14
C ALA A 468 8.62 15.74 -28.84
N ASN A 469 9.87 16.20 -28.75
CA ASN A 469 10.47 16.79 -27.55
C ASN A 469 10.50 18.32 -27.65
N MET A 470 10.82 18.98 -26.54
CA MET A 470 11.11 20.41 -26.50
C MET A 470 12.54 20.62 -26.02
N TRP A 471 13.31 21.39 -26.78
CA TRP A 471 14.68 21.76 -26.42
C TRP A 471 14.69 23.13 -25.74
N ILE A 472 15.47 23.27 -24.67
CA ILE A 472 15.71 24.55 -23.98
C ILE A 472 17.18 24.92 -24.16
N SER A 473 17.39 26.07 -24.81
CA SER A 473 18.71 26.64 -25.08
C SER A 473 18.94 27.90 -24.24
N GLY A 474 20.20 28.28 -24.02
CA GLY A 474 20.56 29.54 -23.35
C GLY A 474 20.73 29.46 -21.82
N LEU A 475 20.85 28.25 -21.26
CA LEU A 475 21.05 28.01 -19.82
C LEU A 475 22.54 28.15 -19.39
N GLY A 476 23.46 28.35 -20.33
CA GLY A 476 24.91 28.36 -20.12
C GLY A 476 25.62 27.23 -20.89
N SER A 477 26.95 27.26 -20.94
CA SER A 477 27.75 26.19 -21.55
C SER A 477 27.55 24.88 -20.80
N GLY A 478 27.17 23.80 -21.51
CA GLY A 478 26.99 22.46 -20.93
C GLY A 478 25.67 22.22 -20.17
N HIS A 479 24.72 23.16 -20.22
CA HIS A 479 23.48 23.08 -19.44
C HIS A 479 22.21 23.08 -20.28
N GLU A 480 22.29 22.67 -21.55
CA GLU A 480 21.08 22.51 -22.37
C GLU A 480 20.15 21.46 -21.73
N VAL A 481 18.85 21.62 -21.91
CA VAL A 481 17.86 20.74 -21.27
C VAL A 481 16.84 20.29 -22.32
N GLU A 482 16.49 19.02 -22.26
CA GLU A 482 15.46 18.43 -23.12
C GLU A 482 14.24 18.03 -22.28
N ILE A 483 13.08 18.52 -22.67
CA ILE A 483 11.78 18.08 -22.16
C ILE A 483 11.19 17.05 -23.11
N PHE A 484 11.16 15.79 -22.66
CA PHE A 484 10.73 14.66 -23.46
C PHE A 484 9.20 14.62 -23.62
N ASN A 485 8.73 14.30 -24.84
CA ASN A 485 7.31 14.20 -25.20
C ASN A 485 6.48 15.47 -24.94
N MET A 486 7.09 16.65 -24.96
CA MET A 486 6.40 17.92 -24.73
C MET A 486 5.27 18.18 -25.72
N TYR A 487 5.42 17.79 -27.00
CA TYR A 487 4.34 17.92 -27.97
C TYR A 487 3.09 17.16 -27.54
N ALA A 488 3.28 15.93 -27.06
CA ALA A 488 2.18 15.11 -26.60
C ALA A 488 1.63 15.63 -25.26
N PHE A 489 2.46 16.21 -24.39
CA PHE A 489 1.99 16.90 -23.19
C PHE A 489 1.02 18.05 -23.52
N VAL A 490 1.36 18.89 -24.51
CA VAL A 490 0.54 20.04 -24.90
C VAL A 490 -0.71 19.63 -25.69
N MET A 491 -0.56 18.70 -26.64
CA MET A 491 -1.61 18.39 -27.63
C MET A 491 -2.46 17.17 -27.27
N GLN A 492 -1.94 16.25 -26.47
CA GLN A 492 -2.61 14.98 -26.15
C GLN A 492 -2.86 14.89 -24.65
N TYR A 493 -4.11 15.09 -24.26
CA TYR A 493 -4.56 14.89 -22.87
C TYR A 493 -4.19 13.51 -22.27
N LYS A 494 -3.90 12.49 -23.12
CA LYS A 494 -3.47 11.16 -22.69
C LYS A 494 -1.99 11.08 -22.29
N GLN A 495 -1.14 12.00 -22.77
CA GLN A 495 0.32 12.00 -22.58
C GLN A 495 0.86 13.15 -21.71
N GLU A 496 -0.03 13.98 -21.17
CA GLU A 496 0.21 14.94 -20.08
C GLU A 496 1.03 14.45 -18.84
N PRO A 497 1.07 13.16 -18.43
CA PRO A 497 1.54 12.75 -17.11
C PRO A 497 2.95 12.13 -17.10
N PHE A 498 3.62 12.01 -18.26
CA PHE A 498 4.92 11.32 -18.39
C PHE A 498 6.02 12.23 -18.93
N LEU A 499 6.02 13.48 -18.47
CA LEU A 499 7.02 14.45 -18.85
C LEU A 499 8.30 14.19 -18.05
N ARG A 500 9.42 14.15 -18.77
CA ARG A 500 10.75 13.97 -18.19
C ARG A 500 11.65 15.06 -18.73
N VAL A 501 12.54 15.51 -17.88
CA VAL A 501 13.48 16.59 -18.14
C VAL A 501 14.86 16.01 -17.97
N PHE A 502 15.62 16.00 -19.06
CA PHE A 502 16.99 15.49 -19.09
C PHE A 502 17.95 16.65 -19.24
N ALA A 503 19.07 16.60 -18.53
CA ALA A 503 20.22 17.41 -18.91
C ALA A 503 20.73 16.91 -20.26
N GLY A 504 21.04 17.86 -21.12
CA GLY A 504 21.70 17.64 -22.39
C GLY A 504 23.07 16.98 -22.15
N PRO A 505 23.53 16.15 -23.09
CA PRO A 505 24.87 15.58 -23.01
C PRO A 505 25.91 16.69 -23.01
N ASP A 506 26.88 16.58 -22.11
CA ASP A 506 27.99 17.52 -22.01
C ASP A 506 28.76 17.53 -23.34
N THR A 507 28.63 18.62 -24.10
CA THR A 507 29.15 18.75 -25.47
C THR A 507 30.67 18.76 -25.54
N ASP A 508 31.36 18.82 -24.39
CA ASP A 508 32.82 18.78 -24.27
C ASP A 508 33.41 17.36 -24.38
N SER A 509 32.59 16.31 -24.37
CA SER A 509 33.05 14.94 -24.59
C SER A 509 33.28 14.64 -26.07
N ARG A 510 34.56 14.54 -26.47
CA ARG A 510 35.13 14.29 -27.82
C ARG A 510 34.53 13.17 -28.71
N SER A 511 33.48 12.48 -28.28
CA SER A 511 32.68 11.64 -29.17
C SER A 511 31.82 12.54 -30.07
N SER A 512 32.04 12.47 -31.40
CA SER A 512 31.32 13.26 -32.42
C SER A 512 29.87 13.54 -32.01
N ALA A 513 29.52 14.82 -31.84
CA ALA A 513 28.21 15.27 -31.36
C ALA A 513 27.03 14.63 -32.13
N ALA A 514 27.25 14.26 -33.40
CA ALA A 514 26.29 13.52 -34.21
C ALA A 514 25.98 12.10 -33.65
N SER A 515 26.99 11.33 -33.25
CA SER A 515 26.79 9.94 -32.78
C SER A 515 26.22 9.86 -31.37
N ALA A 516 26.52 10.82 -30.49
CA ALA A 516 25.97 10.90 -29.14
C ALA A 516 24.48 11.30 -29.15
N LYS A 517 24.13 12.29 -29.99
CA LYS A 517 22.75 12.77 -30.19
C LYS A 517 21.88 11.67 -30.81
N GLU A 518 22.42 10.90 -31.75
CA GLU A 518 21.69 9.82 -32.42
C GLU A 518 21.46 8.58 -31.53
N SER A 519 22.38 8.24 -30.61
CA SER A 519 22.19 7.13 -29.65
C SER A 519 21.19 7.46 -28.52
N TRP A 520 21.09 8.74 -28.15
CA TRP A 520 20.17 9.23 -27.12
C TRP A 520 18.72 9.27 -27.62
N HIS A 521 18.48 9.83 -28.80
CA HIS A 521 17.13 9.91 -29.38
C HIS A 521 16.55 8.52 -29.73
N ARG A 522 17.39 7.51 -30.03
CA ARG A 522 16.94 6.14 -30.35
C ARG A 522 16.55 5.32 -29.12
N ARG A 523 16.87 5.78 -27.91
CA ARG A 523 16.50 5.15 -26.64
C ARG A 523 15.60 6.11 -25.86
N SER A 524 14.32 6.20 -26.23
CA SER A 524 13.30 6.66 -25.28
C SER A 524 13.47 5.80 -24.02
N PRO A 525 14.01 6.30 -22.90
CA PRO A 525 14.25 5.42 -21.77
C PRO A 525 12.89 4.89 -21.35
N LEU A 526 12.75 3.57 -21.22
CA LEU A 526 11.52 3.00 -20.68
C LEU A 526 11.24 3.66 -19.32
N TRP A 527 9.96 3.85 -18.99
CA TRP A 527 9.59 4.37 -17.68
C TRP A 527 10.03 3.36 -16.61
N THR A 528 11.05 3.72 -15.83
CA THR A 528 11.62 2.87 -14.78
C THR A 528 11.37 3.47 -13.41
N GLN A 529 11.28 2.62 -12.38
CA GLN A 529 11.18 3.07 -10.98
C GLN A 529 12.38 3.91 -10.54
N ARG A 530 13.56 3.67 -11.12
CA ARG A 530 14.77 4.47 -10.85
C ARG A 530 14.97 5.53 -11.94
N PRO A 531 15.33 6.78 -11.58
CA PRO A 531 15.58 7.85 -12.52
C PRO A 531 16.85 7.57 -13.28
N HIS A 532 16.89 8.03 -14.53
CA HIS A 532 18.13 8.07 -15.26
C HIS A 532 19.12 9.03 -14.57
N ALA A 533 20.42 8.82 -14.73
CA ALA A 533 21.44 9.69 -14.14
C ALA A 533 21.30 11.15 -14.60
N LEU A 534 21.01 11.35 -15.89
CA LEU A 534 20.76 12.67 -16.50
C LEU A 534 19.33 13.20 -16.31
N GLU A 535 18.42 12.42 -15.70
CA GLU A 535 17.05 12.88 -15.45
C GLU A 535 17.06 13.83 -14.26
N HIS A 536 16.79 15.11 -14.52
CA HIS A 536 16.76 16.15 -13.50
C HIS A 536 15.38 16.32 -12.89
N MET A 537 14.34 16.11 -13.69
CA MET A 537 12.97 16.29 -13.25
C MET A 537 12.07 15.34 -14.02
N ARG A 538 11.01 14.87 -13.37
CA ARG A 538 9.93 14.15 -14.01
C ARG A 538 8.62 14.43 -13.31
N THR A 539 7.55 14.38 -14.07
CA THR A 539 6.21 14.30 -13.49
C THR A 539 6.10 12.98 -12.78
N ALA A 540 5.72 13.00 -11.52
CA ALA A 540 5.46 11.77 -10.80
C ALA A 540 3.98 11.47 -11.04
N ALA A 541 3.63 10.74 -12.10
CA ALA A 541 2.26 10.32 -12.43
C ALA A 541 1.16 11.42 -12.29
N PHE A 542 -0.12 11.03 -12.30
CA PHE A 542 -1.27 11.94 -12.36
C PHE A 542 -1.53 12.67 -11.06
N GLY A 543 -1.17 13.95 -10.98
CA GLY A 543 -1.58 14.85 -9.91
C GLY A 543 -2.96 14.47 -9.35
N TYR A 544 -3.04 14.37 -8.03
CA TYR A 544 -4.27 14.04 -7.33
C TYR A 544 -5.38 14.98 -7.82
N LYS A 545 -6.31 14.48 -8.65
CA LYS A 545 -7.29 15.28 -9.45
C LYS A 545 -6.71 15.88 -10.75
N ARG A 546 -7.53 15.91 -11.80
CA ARG A 546 -7.20 16.46 -13.13
C ARG A 546 -7.09 17.99 -13.03
N GLY A 547 -5.92 18.49 -12.67
CA GLY A 547 -5.77 19.91 -12.33
C GLY A 547 -4.43 20.20 -11.65
N ASP A 548 -3.98 19.22 -10.87
CA ASP A 548 -2.77 19.31 -10.05
C ASP A 548 -1.58 18.74 -10.83
N LEU A 549 -0.40 19.31 -10.59
CA LEU A 549 0.85 18.92 -11.23
C LEU A 549 1.83 18.65 -10.11
N THR A 550 2.16 17.37 -9.92
CA THR A 550 3.17 16.96 -8.96
C THR A 550 4.38 16.42 -9.71
N MET A 551 5.55 16.94 -9.36
CA MET A 551 6.82 16.64 -10.00
C MET A 551 7.84 16.25 -8.96
N CYS A 552 8.82 15.48 -9.40
CA CYS A 552 9.99 15.18 -8.60
C CYS A 552 11.22 15.66 -9.37
N ALA A 553 12.15 16.26 -8.65
CA ALA A 553 13.36 16.85 -9.19
C ALA A 553 14.56 16.50 -8.32
N ARG A 554 15.76 16.51 -8.93
CA ARG A 554 17.02 16.52 -8.19
C ARG A 554 17.20 17.85 -7.46
N ALA A 555 18.06 17.88 -6.46
CA ALA A 555 18.30 19.04 -5.63
C ALA A 555 18.62 20.21 -6.54
N VAL A 556 17.84 21.27 -6.35
CA VAL A 556 17.97 22.44 -7.18
C VAL A 556 19.13 23.26 -6.65
N GLU A 557 20.32 22.98 -7.18
CA GLU A 557 21.55 23.71 -6.86
C GLU A 557 21.66 25.00 -7.68
N HIS A 558 20.97 25.07 -8.83
CA HIS A 558 21.11 26.20 -9.76
C HIS A 558 19.78 26.85 -10.18
N PRO A 559 19.72 28.19 -10.25
CA PRO A 559 18.55 28.96 -10.69
C PRO A 559 17.95 28.52 -12.04
N TRP A 560 18.79 28.11 -12.98
CA TRP A 560 18.36 27.74 -14.34
C TRP A 560 17.54 26.44 -14.37
N GLN A 561 17.63 25.59 -13.35
CA GLN A 561 16.85 24.35 -13.24
C GLN A 561 15.35 24.60 -13.03
N TYR A 562 14.95 25.84 -12.73
CA TYR A 562 13.54 26.25 -12.65
C TYR A 562 12.94 26.65 -14.01
N VAL A 563 13.76 26.82 -15.06
CA VAL A 563 13.26 27.19 -16.40
C VAL A 563 12.32 26.12 -16.99
N PRO A 564 12.66 24.81 -16.95
CA PRO A 564 11.74 23.77 -17.39
C PRO A 564 10.41 23.80 -16.62
N LEU A 565 10.46 23.98 -15.29
CA LEU A 565 9.28 24.09 -14.45
C LEU A 565 8.39 25.27 -14.87
N ALA A 566 8.98 26.44 -15.12
CA ALA A 566 8.25 27.63 -15.53
C ALA A 566 7.55 27.43 -16.89
N ILE A 567 8.22 26.80 -17.86
CA ILE A 567 7.63 26.51 -19.18
C ILE A 567 6.46 25.55 -19.05
N ILE A 568 6.60 24.49 -18.26
CA ILE A 568 5.53 23.51 -18.01
C ILE A 568 4.35 24.17 -17.29
N ALA A 569 4.63 24.98 -16.27
CA ALA A 569 3.62 25.73 -15.53
C ALA A 569 2.86 26.70 -16.43
N ALA A 570 3.57 27.45 -17.28
CA ALA A 570 2.98 28.38 -18.25
C ALA A 570 2.05 27.67 -19.23
N HIS A 571 2.49 26.55 -19.84
CA HIS A 571 1.63 25.76 -20.72
C HIS A 571 0.38 25.26 -20.00
N ARG A 572 0.52 24.85 -18.73
CA ARG A 572 -0.61 24.36 -17.94
C ARG A 572 -1.61 25.46 -17.61
N ASP A 573 -1.14 26.64 -17.24
CA ASP A 573 -1.99 27.81 -16.97
C ASP A 573 -2.76 28.23 -18.24
N GLN A 574 -2.08 28.31 -19.38
CA GLN A 574 -2.71 28.59 -20.68
C GLN A 574 -3.80 27.56 -21.06
N LEU A 575 -3.56 26.26 -20.82
CA LEU A 575 -4.56 25.22 -21.07
C LEU A 575 -5.79 25.37 -20.17
N LYS A 576 -5.62 25.81 -18.91
CA LYS A 576 -6.74 26.10 -18.01
C LYS A 576 -7.55 27.28 -18.51
N GLU A 577 -6.89 28.36 -18.92
CA GLU A 577 -7.56 29.52 -19.53
C GLU A 577 -8.36 29.14 -20.79
N ALA A 578 -7.79 28.29 -21.65
CA ALA A 578 -8.47 27.80 -22.85
C ALA A 578 -9.66 26.87 -22.53
N GLY A 579 -9.53 25.97 -21.56
CA GLY A 579 -10.59 25.06 -21.13
C GLY A 579 -11.79 25.78 -20.51
N LEU A 580 -11.54 26.85 -19.75
CA LEU A 580 -12.60 27.72 -19.21
C LEU A 580 -13.43 28.38 -20.32
N ARG A 581 -12.82 28.70 -21.48
CA ARG A 581 -13.53 29.26 -22.65
C ARG A 581 -14.37 28.25 -23.42
N THR A 582 -14.14 26.95 -23.23
CA THR A 582 -14.95 25.89 -23.88
C THR A 582 -16.11 25.40 -23.02
N LYS A 583 -16.08 25.67 -21.71
CA LYS A 583 -17.15 25.32 -20.76
C LYS A 583 -18.10 26.50 -20.44
N ALA A 584 -17.68 27.75 -20.68
CA ALA A 584 -18.51 28.96 -20.63
C ALA A 584 -19.11 29.27 -22.00
#